data_AF-A0A7C5GF98-F1
#
_entry.id   AF-A0A7C5GF98-F1
#
_cell.length_a   1.000
_cell.length_b   1.000
_cell.length_c   1.000
_cell.angle_alpha   90.00
_cell.angle_beta   90.00
_cell.angle_gamma   90.00
#
_symmetry.space_group_name_H-M   'P 1'
#
loop_
_entity.id
_entity.type
_entity.pdbx_description
1 polymer ?
#
loop_
_entity_poly.entity_id
_entity_poly.type
_entity_poly.pdbx_seq_one_letter_code
_entity_poly.pdbx_strand_id
1 'polypeptide(L)'
;LGTMFTQNDFLDKDSIEILAEEFDVEVTTIDPLNALDYVKTYDAIEDKNLEERPPVITIMGHVDHGKTSLLDKIRSTKVAAKEAGGITQHVGAYQVTKNGKKISFIDTPGHSAFTEMRSRGAQATDIVIIVVAADDGVMPQTKEAVSHAKAAGVPIVVAINKMDKESANPELVKGQLAELDITPSEWGGDYEFIPVSAHTGEGIDELLDTLLITAEVMELEADPTRNAKAVVVESSVEKGFGSIADVIVQNGTLKVGDSFVVGTTYGKIKTMILDDGTRTKAITPSTPAAIVGLSEVPTAGDILVVMDSEKEAREIADKRAEYARTKELSKSQKVSLEDLSAVIAEGNLKSLPVIIKTDVQGSLEAIKGTLSDLKNEEVKVNIIHEGVGGVTESDVQLADASEHSIILGFNVRPTGSVKRKAKELGVEIKTYSVIYELLDDIKALLGGMMSPVISEEVTGQAEVRETFTVAKVGTIAGCKVSDGTILRNAGARLIRNGVVVYTSKIASLKRFNDDVREVKQGFECGIMLDRYNDIKEG
;
A
#
# COMPACT_ATOMS: atom_id res chain seq x y z
N LEU A 1 26.48 -29.29 11.75
CA LEU A 1 25.19 -28.56 11.79
C LEU A 1 24.18 -29.36 12.61
N GLY A 2 23.69 -28.85 13.75
CA GLY A 2 22.76 -29.57 14.65
C GLY A 2 21.30 -29.63 14.15
N THR A 3 21.08 -29.47 12.86
CA THR A 3 19.79 -29.37 12.18
C THR A 3 19.64 -30.51 11.17
N MET A 4 18.50 -31.21 11.19
CA MET A 4 18.20 -32.26 10.20
C MET A 4 17.73 -31.62 8.90
N PHE A 5 18.40 -31.94 7.79
CA PHE A 5 17.99 -31.58 6.43
C PHE A 5 17.59 -32.83 5.67
N THR A 6 16.51 -32.75 4.88
CA THR A 6 16.08 -33.79 3.94
C THR A 6 16.70 -33.56 2.56
N GLN A 7 16.64 -34.57 1.68
CA GLN A 7 17.24 -34.50 0.34
C GLN A 7 16.73 -33.34 -0.54
N ASN A 8 15.55 -32.79 -0.22
CA ASN A 8 14.91 -31.72 -0.99
C ASN A 8 15.04 -30.33 -0.33
N ASP A 9 15.73 -30.22 0.81
CA ASP A 9 15.83 -28.95 1.53
C ASP A 9 16.95 -28.07 0.97
N PHE A 10 16.63 -26.80 0.73
CA PHE A 10 17.61 -25.79 0.32
C PHE A 10 18.48 -25.37 1.51
N LEU A 11 19.76 -25.71 1.45
CA LEU A 11 20.80 -25.25 2.36
C LEU A 11 21.11 -23.77 2.09
N ASP A 12 21.27 -22.99 3.17
CA ASP A 12 21.79 -21.63 3.11
C ASP A 12 23.30 -21.63 2.82
N LYS A 13 23.82 -20.48 2.37
CA LYS A 13 25.21 -20.32 1.95
C LYS A 13 26.19 -20.73 3.05
N ASP A 14 25.94 -20.31 4.29
CA ASP A 14 26.80 -20.58 5.43
C ASP A 14 26.82 -22.10 5.74
N SER A 15 25.67 -22.76 5.68
CA SER A 15 25.58 -24.23 5.82
C SER A 15 26.33 -24.98 4.71
N ILE A 16 26.28 -24.49 3.46
CA ILE A 16 26.99 -25.08 2.32
C ILE A 16 28.51 -24.92 2.48
N GLU A 17 28.98 -23.74 2.90
CA GLU A 17 30.40 -23.46 3.13
C GLU A 17 30.95 -24.32 4.27
N ILE A 18 30.22 -24.44 5.38
CA ILE A 18 30.61 -25.29 6.52
C ILE A 18 30.69 -26.77 6.11
N LEU A 19 29.73 -27.26 5.33
CA LEU A 19 29.75 -28.63 4.81
C LEU A 19 30.90 -28.85 3.81
N ALA A 20 31.16 -27.88 2.95
CA ALA A 20 32.24 -27.91 1.98
C ALA A 20 33.61 -28.02 2.67
N GLU A 21 33.83 -27.24 3.73
CA GLU A 21 35.03 -27.32 4.57
C GLU A 21 35.16 -28.65 5.30
N GLU A 22 34.05 -29.19 5.84
CA GLU A 22 34.08 -30.46 6.59
C GLU A 22 34.32 -31.69 5.70
N PHE A 23 33.95 -31.63 4.42
CA PHE A 23 34.15 -32.70 3.44
C PHE A 23 35.33 -32.45 2.47
N ASP A 24 36.10 -31.38 2.67
CA ASP A 24 37.27 -31.00 1.85
C ASP A 24 36.92 -30.87 0.35
N VAL A 25 35.74 -30.30 0.07
CA VAL A 25 35.24 -30.06 -1.30
C VAL A 25 35.31 -28.57 -1.59
N GLU A 26 36.00 -28.20 -2.66
CA GLU A 26 36.07 -26.82 -3.11
C GLU A 26 34.71 -26.41 -3.71
N VAL A 27 33.87 -25.71 -2.93
CA VAL A 27 32.56 -25.24 -3.38
C VAL A 27 32.66 -23.78 -3.80
N THR A 28 32.48 -23.55 -5.10
CA THR A 28 32.24 -22.20 -5.63
C THR A 28 30.74 -21.95 -5.65
N THR A 29 30.26 -21.06 -4.77
CA THR A 29 28.88 -20.62 -4.78
C THR A 29 28.64 -19.72 -5.99
N ILE A 30 28.20 -20.31 -7.09
CA ILE A 30 27.67 -19.56 -8.22
C ILE A 30 26.23 -19.24 -7.87
N ASP A 31 25.93 -17.98 -7.60
CA ASP A 31 24.54 -17.53 -7.51
C ASP A 31 23.92 -17.66 -8.92
N PRO A 32 22.97 -18.59 -9.15
CA PRO A 32 22.35 -18.75 -10.46
C PRO A 32 21.67 -17.46 -10.93
N LEU A 33 21.28 -16.57 -10.00
CA LEU A 33 20.71 -15.26 -10.32
C LEU A 33 21.72 -14.31 -10.96
N ASN A 34 23.00 -14.34 -10.55
CA ASN A 34 24.01 -13.46 -11.12
C ASN A 34 24.26 -13.77 -12.60
N ALA A 35 24.14 -15.03 -13.02
CA ALA A 35 24.23 -15.43 -14.42
C ALA A 35 22.97 -15.06 -15.24
N LEU A 36 21.84 -14.85 -14.57
CA LEU A 36 20.56 -14.45 -15.18
C LEU A 36 20.29 -12.94 -15.03
N ASP A 37 21.25 -12.18 -14.52
CA ASP A 37 21.17 -10.75 -14.32
C ASP A 37 21.56 -10.02 -15.62
N TYR A 38 20.57 -9.95 -16.52
CA TYR A 38 20.70 -9.27 -17.80
C TYR A 38 20.96 -7.77 -17.64
N VAL A 39 20.58 -7.17 -16.50
CA VAL A 39 20.83 -5.75 -16.20
C VAL A 39 22.31 -5.54 -15.90
N LYS A 40 22.90 -6.36 -15.02
CA LYS A 40 24.35 -6.30 -14.76
C LYS A 40 25.16 -6.58 -16.02
N THR A 41 24.71 -7.50 -16.86
CA THR A 41 25.36 -7.82 -18.13
C THR A 41 25.35 -6.62 -19.08
N TYR A 42 24.24 -5.88 -19.11
CA TYR A 42 24.14 -4.62 -19.85
C TYR A 42 25.07 -3.54 -19.28
N ASP A 43 25.06 -3.35 -17.95
CA ASP A 43 25.83 -2.29 -17.28
C ASP A 43 27.34 -2.54 -17.28
N ALA A 44 27.78 -3.80 -17.48
CA ALA A 44 29.19 -4.15 -17.64
C ALA A 44 29.79 -3.67 -18.98
N ILE A 45 28.95 -3.27 -19.95
CA ILE A 45 29.40 -2.74 -21.23
C ILE A 45 29.49 -1.22 -21.12
N GLU A 46 30.66 -0.67 -21.43
CA GLU A 46 30.90 0.77 -21.43
C GLU A 46 30.15 1.49 -22.57
N ASP A 47 29.61 2.67 -22.24
CA ASP A 47 29.08 3.63 -23.21
C ASP A 47 30.21 4.25 -24.03
N LYS A 48 30.00 4.38 -25.34
CA LYS A 48 31.03 4.89 -26.27
C LYS A 48 30.66 6.22 -26.88
N ASN A 49 29.36 6.48 -27.07
CA ASN A 49 28.84 7.69 -27.70
C ASN A 49 27.90 8.39 -26.73
N LEU A 50 28.47 8.99 -25.68
CA LEU A 50 27.70 9.75 -24.70
C LEU A 50 27.17 11.05 -25.35
N GLU A 51 25.86 11.24 -25.27
CA GLU A 51 25.15 12.44 -25.72
C GLU A 51 24.31 13.01 -24.56
N GLU A 52 24.15 14.34 -24.51
CA GLU A 52 23.28 15.03 -23.53
C GLU A 52 21.85 14.50 -23.63
N ARG A 53 21.28 14.07 -22.50
CA ARG A 53 19.89 13.58 -22.44
C ARG A 53 18.98 14.51 -21.61
N PRO A 54 17.67 14.54 -21.91
CA PRO A 54 16.70 15.25 -21.09
C PRO A 54 16.67 14.76 -19.64
N PRO A 55 16.49 15.62 -18.63
CA PRO A 55 16.27 15.17 -17.26
C PRO A 55 14.92 14.48 -17.10
N VAL A 56 14.90 13.42 -16.31
CA VAL A 56 13.68 12.77 -15.82
C VAL A 56 13.40 13.23 -14.40
N ILE A 57 12.22 13.77 -14.15
CA ILE A 57 11.88 14.49 -12.92
C ILE A 57 10.63 13.89 -12.32
N THR A 58 10.65 13.54 -11.04
CA THR A 58 9.43 13.10 -10.34
C THR A 58 8.91 14.17 -9.42
N ILE A 59 7.58 14.25 -9.29
CA ILE A 59 6.93 15.17 -8.35
C ILE A 59 6.36 14.38 -7.19
N MET A 60 6.77 14.78 -5.98
CA MET A 60 6.37 14.19 -4.71
C MET A 60 5.84 15.24 -3.75
N GLY A 61 5.17 14.80 -2.68
CA GLY A 61 4.59 15.68 -1.67
C GLY A 61 3.26 15.17 -1.14
N HIS A 62 2.74 15.85 -0.12
CA HIS A 62 1.48 15.48 0.53
C HIS A 62 0.26 15.58 -0.41
N VAL A 63 -0.80 14.83 -0.08
CA VAL A 63 -2.11 14.98 -0.71
C VAL A 63 -2.57 16.44 -0.62
N ASP A 64 -3.26 16.94 -1.65
CA ASP A 64 -3.78 18.32 -1.74
C ASP A 64 -2.75 19.46 -1.72
N HIS A 65 -1.46 19.16 -1.79
CA HIS A 65 -0.42 20.17 -2.02
C HIS A 65 -0.33 20.65 -3.47
N GLY A 66 -1.18 20.13 -4.37
CA GLY A 66 -1.30 20.60 -5.75
C GLY A 66 -0.24 20.08 -6.73
N LYS A 67 0.29 18.87 -6.51
CA LYS A 67 1.21 18.16 -7.43
C LYS A 67 0.63 18.04 -8.85
N THR A 68 -0.54 17.42 -8.97
CA THR A 68 -1.26 17.22 -10.23
C THR A 68 -1.63 18.54 -10.88
N SER A 69 -2.03 19.54 -10.08
CA SER A 69 -2.33 20.88 -10.58
C SER A 69 -1.10 21.59 -11.16
N LEU A 70 0.07 21.42 -10.53
CA LEU A 70 1.34 21.97 -11.01
C LEU A 70 1.71 21.32 -12.36
N LEU A 71 1.62 19.99 -12.44
CA LEU A 71 1.86 19.23 -13.66
C LEU A 71 0.88 19.63 -14.79
N ASP A 72 -0.41 19.76 -14.48
CA ASP A 72 -1.43 20.21 -15.41
C ASP A 72 -1.11 21.59 -16.01
N LYS A 73 -0.67 22.51 -15.15
CA LYS A 73 -0.30 23.87 -15.56
C LYS A 73 0.95 23.87 -16.44
N ILE A 74 1.95 23.05 -16.10
CA ILE A 74 3.17 22.84 -16.92
C ILE A 74 2.81 22.27 -18.30
N ARG A 75 1.84 21.34 -18.37
CA ARG A 75 1.40 20.72 -19.63
C ARG A 75 0.42 21.57 -20.44
N SER A 76 -0.12 22.64 -19.88
CA SER A 76 -1.29 23.35 -20.43
C SER A 76 -2.51 22.42 -20.65
N THR A 77 -2.64 21.36 -19.85
CA THR A 77 -3.74 20.39 -19.89
C THR A 77 -4.53 20.38 -18.57
N LYS A 78 -5.73 19.77 -18.55
CA LYS A 78 -6.55 19.62 -17.34
C LYS A 78 -6.86 18.15 -17.07
N VAL A 79 -5.93 17.43 -16.47
CA VAL A 79 -6.06 16.02 -16.06
C VAL A 79 -6.67 15.91 -14.67
N ALA A 80 -6.31 16.79 -13.71
CA ALA A 80 -6.79 16.77 -12.33
C ALA A 80 -8.33 16.83 -12.22
N ALA A 81 -8.99 17.52 -13.16
CA ALA A 81 -10.45 17.61 -13.20
C ALA A 81 -11.16 16.34 -13.68
N LYS A 82 -10.42 15.37 -14.23
CA LYS A 82 -10.95 14.11 -14.77
C LYS A 82 -10.73 12.91 -13.86
N GLU A 83 -9.85 13.03 -12.85
CA GLU A 83 -9.56 11.94 -11.91
C GLU A 83 -10.69 11.77 -10.88
N ALA A 84 -11.07 10.52 -10.64
CA ALA A 84 -12.09 10.19 -9.65
C ALA A 84 -11.59 10.54 -8.24
N GLY A 85 -12.42 11.26 -7.47
CA GLY A 85 -12.06 11.73 -6.13
C GLY A 85 -11.10 12.91 -6.09
N GLY A 86 -10.70 13.47 -7.24
CA GLY A 86 -9.80 14.63 -7.32
C GLY A 86 -8.35 14.33 -6.91
N ILE A 87 -7.95 13.06 -6.88
CA ILE A 87 -6.62 12.60 -6.48
C ILE A 87 -5.98 11.73 -7.58
N THR A 88 -4.66 11.85 -7.71
CA THR A 88 -3.85 10.99 -8.59
C THR A 88 -3.63 9.63 -7.94
N GLN A 89 -4.07 8.58 -8.61
CA GLN A 89 -4.03 7.19 -8.13
C GLN A 89 -3.20 6.26 -9.03
N HIS A 90 -2.70 6.77 -10.17
CA HIS A 90 -1.86 6.06 -11.13
C HIS A 90 -0.55 6.81 -11.34
N VAL A 91 0.54 6.10 -11.65
CA VAL A 91 1.78 6.74 -12.07
C VAL A 91 1.67 7.08 -13.56
N GLY A 92 1.97 8.32 -13.92
CA GLY A 92 1.97 8.79 -15.31
C GLY A 92 3.30 9.39 -15.69
N ALA A 93 3.73 9.21 -16.93
CA ALA A 93 4.93 9.85 -17.46
C ALA A 93 4.63 10.68 -18.71
N TYR A 94 5.22 11.86 -18.83
CA TYR A 94 4.98 12.77 -19.95
C TYR A 94 6.17 13.67 -20.22
N GLN A 95 6.22 14.30 -21.40
CA GLN A 95 7.35 15.14 -21.80
C GLN A 95 6.89 16.56 -22.18
N VAL A 96 7.61 17.57 -21.71
CA VAL A 96 7.41 18.97 -22.08
C VAL A 96 8.67 19.56 -22.69
N THR A 97 8.52 20.62 -23.49
CA THR A 97 9.64 21.33 -24.12
C THR A 97 9.67 22.78 -23.64
N LYS A 98 10.81 23.20 -23.10
CA LYS A 98 11.09 24.56 -22.64
C LYS A 98 12.37 25.04 -23.32
N ASN A 99 12.31 26.17 -24.02
CA ASN A 99 13.46 26.77 -24.72
C ASN A 99 14.19 25.80 -25.68
N GLY A 100 13.47 24.86 -26.28
CA GLY A 100 14.04 23.82 -27.16
C GLY A 100 14.68 22.63 -26.44
N LYS A 101 14.81 22.67 -25.10
CA LYS A 101 15.20 21.53 -24.27
C LYS A 101 13.96 20.77 -23.80
N LYS A 102 14.08 19.44 -23.73
CA LYS A 102 13.00 18.55 -23.28
C LYS A 102 13.16 18.26 -21.79
N ILE A 103 12.04 18.04 -21.11
CA ILE A 103 11.99 17.64 -19.70
C ILE A 103 10.92 16.55 -19.58
N SER A 104 11.28 15.43 -18.97
CA SER A 104 10.35 14.32 -18.75
C SER A 104 9.90 14.30 -17.30
N PHE A 105 8.60 14.19 -17.07
CA PHE A 105 8.01 14.17 -15.74
C PHE A 105 7.40 12.81 -15.43
N ILE A 106 7.54 12.37 -14.18
CA ILE A 106 6.84 11.23 -13.57
C ILE A 106 5.94 11.76 -12.46
N ASP A 107 4.62 11.67 -12.68
CA ASP A 107 3.62 11.98 -11.67
C ASP A 107 3.41 10.78 -10.74
N THR A 108 3.61 10.95 -9.44
CA THR A 108 3.43 9.89 -8.45
C THR A 108 2.27 10.22 -7.48
N PRO A 109 1.43 9.24 -7.14
CA PRO A 109 0.39 9.42 -6.12
C PRO A 109 0.92 9.87 -4.76
N GLY A 110 0.21 10.82 -4.13
CA GLY A 110 0.59 11.37 -2.82
C GLY A 110 0.17 10.54 -1.60
N HIS A 111 -0.72 9.57 -1.78
CA HIS A 111 -1.34 8.83 -0.67
C HIS A 111 -0.38 7.79 -0.04
N SER A 112 -0.49 7.52 1.26
CA SER A 112 0.39 6.59 2.01
C SER A 112 0.42 5.16 1.45
N ALA A 113 -0.73 4.64 1.04
CA ALA A 113 -0.87 3.35 0.33
C ALA A 113 0.03 3.20 -0.92
N PHE A 114 0.54 4.30 -1.51
CA PHE A 114 1.39 4.27 -2.71
C PHE A 114 2.87 4.53 -2.40
N THR A 115 3.33 4.15 -1.21
CA THR A 115 4.74 4.32 -0.80
C THR A 115 5.72 3.64 -1.76
N GLU A 116 5.43 2.41 -2.19
CA GLU A 116 6.27 1.68 -3.16
C GLU A 116 6.37 2.41 -4.51
N MET A 117 5.28 3.00 -4.99
CA MET A 117 5.30 3.80 -6.22
C MET A 117 6.22 5.02 -6.10
N ARG A 118 6.23 5.70 -4.95
CA ARG A 118 7.14 6.83 -4.71
C ARG A 118 8.59 6.39 -4.68
N SER A 119 8.91 5.28 -4.00
CA SER A 119 10.27 4.75 -3.98
C SER A 119 10.77 4.43 -5.39
N ARG A 120 9.93 3.82 -6.22
CA ARG A 120 10.24 3.55 -7.64
C ARG A 120 10.40 4.82 -8.46
N GLY A 121 9.51 5.79 -8.27
CA GLY A 121 9.60 7.11 -8.89
C GLY A 121 10.96 7.76 -8.60
N ALA A 122 11.38 7.83 -7.33
CA ALA A 122 12.68 8.39 -6.96
C ALA A 122 13.85 7.67 -7.64
N GLN A 123 13.86 6.34 -7.68
CA GLN A 123 14.94 5.57 -8.30
C GLN A 123 14.99 5.69 -9.83
N ALA A 124 13.87 6.02 -10.47
CA ALA A 124 13.76 6.15 -11.92
C ALA A 124 14.10 7.57 -12.42
N THR A 125 14.36 8.53 -11.53
CA THR A 125 14.51 9.95 -11.87
C THR A 125 15.86 10.53 -11.52
N ASP A 126 16.23 11.56 -12.26
CA ASP A 126 17.45 12.35 -12.06
C ASP A 126 17.25 13.45 -11.03
N ILE A 127 16.03 14.00 -10.89
CA ILE A 127 15.70 15.08 -9.95
C ILE A 127 14.33 14.81 -9.31
N VAL A 128 14.18 15.08 -8.02
CA VAL A 128 12.89 15.03 -7.30
C VAL A 128 12.42 16.44 -6.97
N ILE A 129 11.18 16.78 -7.35
CA ILE A 129 10.50 17.98 -6.89
C ILE A 129 9.65 17.62 -5.66
N ILE A 130 9.87 18.29 -4.54
CA ILE A 130 9.03 18.17 -3.36
C ILE A 130 8.08 19.38 -3.29
N VAL A 131 6.80 19.12 -3.49
CA VAL A 131 5.74 20.13 -3.47
C VAL A 131 5.19 20.26 -2.05
N VAL A 132 5.34 21.45 -1.48
CA VAL A 132 4.84 21.78 -0.14
C VAL A 132 3.92 22.99 -0.24
N ALA A 133 2.70 22.87 0.27
CA ALA A 133 1.76 23.99 0.25
C ALA A 133 2.14 25.04 1.30
N ALA A 134 2.14 26.32 0.90
CA ALA A 134 2.54 27.44 1.75
C ALA A 134 1.57 27.71 2.91
N ASP A 135 0.33 27.24 2.81
CA ASP A 135 -0.72 27.37 3.83
C ASP A 135 -0.71 26.23 4.86
N ASP A 136 -0.27 25.03 4.45
CA ASP A 136 -0.29 23.82 5.29
C ASP A 136 1.07 23.53 5.94
N GLY A 137 2.18 23.73 5.21
CA GLY A 137 3.52 23.37 5.67
C GLY A 137 3.89 21.90 5.50
N VAL A 138 4.88 21.45 6.26
CA VAL A 138 5.42 20.08 6.19
C VAL A 138 4.48 19.09 6.88
N MET A 139 3.98 18.13 6.09
CA MET A 139 3.08 17.07 6.53
C MET A 139 3.79 15.70 6.56
N PRO A 140 3.20 14.65 7.17
CA PRO A 140 3.84 13.33 7.27
C PRO A 140 4.30 12.74 5.93
N GLN A 141 3.48 12.84 4.88
CA GLN A 141 3.86 12.35 3.53
C GLN A 141 4.96 13.19 2.89
N THR A 142 5.12 14.47 3.28
CA THR A 142 6.28 15.28 2.87
C THR A 142 7.55 14.70 3.50
N LYS A 143 7.52 14.30 4.77
CA LYS A 143 8.66 13.66 5.44
C LYS A 143 9.03 12.34 4.79
N GLU A 144 8.04 11.53 4.40
CA GLU A 144 8.24 10.30 3.63
C GLU A 144 8.91 10.59 2.27
N ALA A 145 8.38 11.56 1.51
CA ALA A 145 8.96 11.96 0.22
C ALA A 145 10.43 12.39 0.34
N VAL A 146 10.75 13.20 1.35
CA VAL A 146 12.13 13.60 1.67
C VAL A 146 13.01 12.39 1.96
N SER A 147 12.52 11.45 2.78
CA SER A 147 13.24 10.23 3.13
C SER A 147 13.54 9.38 1.88
N HIS A 148 12.57 9.18 0.99
CA HIS A 148 12.77 8.43 -0.24
C HIS A 148 13.76 9.09 -1.19
N ALA A 149 13.67 10.41 -1.37
CA ALA A 149 14.60 11.15 -2.23
C ALA A 149 16.05 11.08 -1.69
N LYS A 150 16.22 11.25 -0.37
CA LYS A 150 17.54 11.11 0.29
C LYS A 150 18.09 9.69 0.20
N ALA A 151 17.24 8.67 0.41
CA ALA A 151 17.64 7.27 0.30
C ALA A 151 18.04 6.88 -1.12
N ALA A 152 17.41 7.49 -2.14
CA ALA A 152 17.76 7.31 -3.55
C ALA A 152 19.03 8.09 -3.96
N GLY A 153 19.50 9.04 -3.15
CA GLY A 153 20.64 9.89 -3.48
C GLY A 153 20.36 10.88 -4.61
N VAL A 154 19.10 11.25 -4.82
CA VAL A 154 18.67 12.09 -5.95
C VAL A 154 18.55 13.56 -5.50
N PRO A 155 19.07 14.53 -6.28
CA PRO A 155 18.91 15.96 -6.00
C PRO A 155 17.44 16.37 -5.80
N ILE A 156 17.21 17.24 -4.81
CA ILE A 156 15.88 17.71 -4.44
C ILE A 156 15.73 19.18 -4.79
N VAL A 157 14.63 19.53 -5.45
CA VAL A 157 14.17 20.91 -5.63
C VAL A 157 12.83 21.08 -4.90
N VAL A 158 12.68 22.12 -4.09
CA VAL A 158 11.47 22.36 -3.31
C VAL A 158 10.58 23.37 -4.04
N ALA A 159 9.35 22.98 -4.35
CA ALA A 159 8.33 23.89 -4.89
C ALA A 159 7.34 24.26 -3.78
N ILE A 160 7.38 25.53 -3.34
CA ILE A 160 6.43 26.05 -2.34
C ILE A 160 5.16 26.49 -3.06
N ASN A 161 4.12 25.67 -3.05
CA ASN A 161 2.90 25.87 -3.82
C ASN A 161 1.84 26.69 -3.07
N LYS A 162 0.76 27.10 -3.78
CA LYS A 162 -0.37 27.89 -3.26
C LYS A 162 0.01 29.32 -2.81
N MET A 163 1.00 29.93 -3.46
CA MET A 163 1.40 31.32 -3.21
C MET A 163 0.32 32.35 -3.55
N ASP A 164 -0.75 31.95 -4.22
CA ASP A 164 -1.92 32.79 -4.51
C ASP A 164 -2.84 33.02 -3.31
N LYS A 165 -2.67 32.27 -2.20
CA LYS A 165 -3.48 32.43 -1.00
C LYS A 165 -2.93 33.52 -0.08
N GLU A 166 -3.81 34.31 0.52
CA GLU A 166 -3.45 35.30 1.54
C GLU A 166 -2.79 34.67 2.78
N SER A 167 -3.11 33.40 3.08
CA SER A 167 -2.53 32.63 4.18
C SER A 167 -1.18 31.99 3.85
N ALA A 168 -0.63 32.20 2.65
CA ALA A 168 0.63 31.60 2.23
C ALA A 168 1.80 32.13 3.08
N ASN A 169 2.55 31.22 3.69
CA ASN A 169 3.73 31.54 4.49
C ASN A 169 4.95 30.71 4.06
N PRO A 170 5.74 31.19 3.08
CA PRO A 170 6.91 30.45 2.59
C PRO A 170 8.02 30.31 3.65
N GLU A 171 8.15 31.27 4.57
CA GLU A 171 9.18 31.23 5.62
C GLU A 171 8.91 30.11 6.64
N LEU A 172 7.64 29.84 6.94
CA LEU A 172 7.25 28.69 7.76
C LEU A 172 7.65 27.37 7.11
N VAL A 173 7.44 27.23 5.80
CA VAL A 173 7.83 26.03 5.04
C VAL A 173 9.35 25.84 5.05
N LYS A 174 10.12 26.90 4.80
CA LYS A 174 11.59 26.88 4.85
C LYS A 174 12.10 26.45 6.22
N GLY A 175 11.56 27.01 7.30
CA GLY A 175 11.92 26.64 8.67
C GLY A 175 11.65 25.15 8.96
N GLN A 176 10.48 24.65 8.59
CA GLN A 176 10.11 23.25 8.83
C GLN A 176 10.91 22.24 7.98
N LEU A 177 11.27 22.60 6.74
CA LEU A 177 12.12 21.75 5.89
C LEU A 177 13.58 21.77 6.35
N ALA A 178 14.05 22.88 6.90
CA ALA A 178 15.38 22.95 7.52
C ALA A 178 15.52 21.99 8.71
N GLU A 179 14.45 21.74 9.48
CA GLU A 179 14.42 20.71 10.54
C GLU A 179 14.56 19.27 10.00
N LEU A 180 14.33 19.06 8.69
CA LEU A 180 14.52 17.78 8.00
C LEU A 180 15.86 17.71 7.25
N ASP A 181 16.81 18.57 7.59
CA ASP A 181 18.08 18.77 6.89
C ASP A 181 17.88 19.06 5.40
N ILE A 182 16.88 19.88 5.06
CA ILE A 182 16.71 20.49 3.74
C ILE A 182 16.80 22.00 3.93
N THR A 183 18.02 22.51 3.88
CA THR A 183 18.31 23.93 4.08
C THR A 183 18.32 24.69 2.75
N PRO A 184 17.62 25.83 2.63
CA PRO A 184 17.62 26.64 1.41
C PRO A 184 19.02 27.19 1.04
N SER A 185 19.31 27.30 -0.26
CA SER A 185 20.52 27.93 -0.79
C SER A 185 20.74 29.36 -0.30
N GLU A 186 19.65 30.13 -0.12
CA GLU A 186 19.69 31.49 0.45
C GLU A 186 20.19 31.54 1.90
N TRP A 187 20.10 30.43 2.65
CA TRP A 187 20.62 30.31 4.02
C TRP A 187 21.99 29.61 4.04
N GLY A 188 22.60 29.42 2.88
CA GLY A 188 23.87 28.69 2.72
C GLY A 188 23.72 27.17 2.71
N GLY A 189 22.52 26.65 2.43
CA GLY A 189 22.28 25.22 2.19
C GLY A 189 22.48 24.80 0.74
N ASP A 190 22.09 23.56 0.44
CA ASP A 190 22.32 22.91 -0.87
C ASP A 190 21.05 22.80 -1.74
N TYR A 191 19.89 23.26 -1.24
CA TYR A 191 18.59 23.01 -1.86
C TYR A 191 17.94 24.30 -2.35
N GLU A 192 17.42 24.26 -3.59
CA GLU A 192 16.68 25.36 -4.19
C GLU A 192 15.20 25.34 -3.75
N PHE A 193 14.69 26.50 -3.34
CA PHE A 193 13.31 26.70 -2.90
C PHE A 193 12.63 27.71 -3.80
N ILE A 194 11.62 27.26 -4.54
CA ILE A 194 10.98 28.05 -5.60
C ILE A 194 9.51 28.26 -5.23
N PRO A 195 9.10 29.51 -4.91
CA PRO A 195 7.69 29.83 -4.69
C PRO A 195 6.89 29.73 -5.99
N VAL A 196 5.80 28.96 -5.98
CA VAL A 196 4.96 28.73 -7.16
C VAL A 196 3.47 28.83 -6.81
N SER A 197 2.65 29.14 -7.81
CA SER A 197 1.21 28.92 -7.75
C SER A 197 0.78 28.09 -8.96
N ALA A 198 0.36 26.84 -8.69
CA ALA A 198 -0.24 25.98 -9.70
C ALA A 198 -1.53 26.57 -10.30
N HIS A 199 -2.22 27.45 -9.56
CA HIS A 199 -3.46 28.09 -10.01
C HIS A 199 -3.18 29.25 -10.98
N THR A 200 -2.40 30.25 -10.54
CA THR A 200 -2.10 31.44 -11.37
C THR A 200 -1.09 31.11 -12.47
N GLY A 201 -0.12 30.24 -12.18
CA GLY A 201 1.05 29.93 -13.02
C GLY A 201 2.30 30.71 -12.62
N GLU A 202 2.25 31.50 -11.55
CA GLU A 202 3.40 32.22 -11.02
C GLU A 202 4.51 31.25 -10.57
N GLY A 203 5.77 31.61 -10.84
CA GLY A 203 6.96 30.84 -10.46
C GLY A 203 7.21 29.55 -11.24
N ILE A 204 6.29 29.09 -12.09
CA ILE A 204 6.48 27.85 -12.87
C ILE A 204 7.61 28.00 -13.89
N ASP A 205 7.76 29.18 -14.48
CA ASP A 205 8.84 29.44 -15.45
C ASP A 205 10.21 29.32 -14.79
N GLU A 206 10.35 29.94 -13.61
CA GLU A 206 11.54 29.88 -12.77
C GLU A 206 11.82 28.43 -12.31
N LEU A 207 10.78 27.68 -11.90
CA LEU A 207 10.92 26.27 -11.57
C LEU A 207 11.51 25.46 -12.73
N LEU A 208 11.00 25.63 -13.96
CA LEU A 208 11.51 24.90 -15.12
C LEU A 208 12.94 25.30 -15.48
N ASP A 209 13.27 26.58 -15.38
CA ASP A 209 14.63 27.08 -15.65
C ASP A 209 15.62 26.54 -14.61
N THR A 210 15.27 26.54 -13.32
CA THR A 210 16.11 25.94 -12.26
C THR A 210 16.33 24.45 -12.47
N LEU A 211 15.30 23.70 -12.87
CA LEU A 211 15.45 22.26 -13.15
C LEU A 211 16.41 21.99 -14.32
N LEU A 212 16.36 22.83 -15.37
CA LEU A 212 17.29 22.73 -16.48
C LEU A 212 18.73 23.05 -16.05
N ILE A 213 18.92 24.08 -15.22
CA ILE A 213 20.23 24.45 -14.67
C ILE A 213 20.79 23.32 -13.81
N THR A 214 19.97 22.75 -12.92
CA THR A 214 20.37 21.60 -12.10
C THR A 214 20.77 20.41 -12.97
N ALA A 215 20.01 20.12 -14.03
CA ALA A 215 20.34 19.05 -14.97
C ALA A 215 21.64 19.31 -15.75
N GLU A 216 21.95 20.57 -16.10
CA GLU A 216 23.22 20.94 -16.73
C GLU A 216 24.42 20.72 -15.79
N VAL A 217 24.27 21.03 -14.49
CA VAL A 217 25.31 20.78 -13.48
C VAL A 217 25.55 19.29 -13.26
N MET A 218 24.52 18.46 -13.44
CA MET A 218 24.62 17.00 -13.32
C MET A 218 25.28 16.32 -14.53
N GLU A 219 25.48 17.04 -15.65
CA GLU A 219 26.04 16.49 -16.90
C GLU A 219 25.33 15.19 -17.33
N LEU A 220 24.00 15.22 -17.42
CA LEU A 220 23.21 14.03 -17.75
C LEU A 220 23.47 13.54 -19.18
N GLU A 221 24.06 12.35 -19.29
CA GLU A 221 24.39 11.71 -20.57
C GLU A 221 23.73 10.34 -20.73
N ALA A 222 23.58 9.89 -21.99
CA ALA A 222 23.29 8.51 -22.36
C ALA A 222 23.85 8.19 -23.76
N ASP A 223 24.01 6.91 -24.07
CA ASP A 223 24.43 6.43 -25.39
C ASP A 223 23.22 5.97 -26.23
N PRO A 224 22.71 6.78 -27.17
CA PRO A 224 21.54 6.43 -27.97
C PRO A 224 21.83 5.29 -28.96
N THR A 225 23.10 4.93 -29.20
CA THR A 225 23.49 3.91 -30.19
C THR A 225 23.39 2.49 -29.68
N ARG A 226 23.28 2.30 -28.36
CA ARG A 226 23.18 1.00 -27.71
C ARG A 226 21.78 0.39 -27.79
N ASN A 227 21.71 -0.90 -27.47
CA ASN A 227 20.46 -1.58 -27.13
C ASN A 227 19.77 -0.81 -26.00
N ALA A 228 18.44 -0.70 -26.07
CA ALA A 228 17.72 0.09 -25.10
C ALA A 228 17.66 -0.59 -23.73
N LYS A 229 17.90 0.19 -22.69
CA LYS A 229 17.59 -0.10 -21.30
C LYS A 229 16.52 0.88 -20.85
N ALA A 230 15.42 0.39 -20.30
CA ALA A 230 14.29 1.20 -19.85
C ALA A 230 13.78 0.69 -18.50
N VAL A 231 13.09 1.54 -17.76
CA VAL A 231 12.41 1.18 -16.51
C VAL A 231 10.91 1.18 -16.71
N VAL A 232 10.22 0.15 -16.21
CA VAL A 232 8.75 0.10 -16.19
C VAL A 232 8.24 1.03 -15.10
N VAL A 233 7.46 2.02 -15.49
CA VAL A 233 6.81 2.97 -14.59
C VAL A 233 5.50 2.39 -14.08
N GLU A 234 4.66 1.92 -15.01
CA GLU A 234 3.33 1.36 -14.73
C GLU A 234 3.01 0.29 -15.77
N SER A 235 2.09 -0.63 -15.47
CA SER A 235 1.70 -1.68 -16.40
C SER A 235 0.24 -2.06 -16.24
N SER A 236 -0.41 -2.40 -17.36
CA SER A 236 -1.85 -2.60 -17.42
C SER A 236 -2.25 -3.61 -18.49
N VAL A 237 -3.52 -4.01 -18.48
CA VAL A 237 -4.12 -4.84 -19.53
C VAL A 237 -5.20 -4.05 -20.27
N GLU A 238 -4.95 -3.75 -21.53
CA GLU A 238 -5.91 -3.04 -22.38
C GLU A 238 -6.62 -3.95 -23.39
N LYS A 239 -7.91 -3.69 -23.57
CA LYS A 239 -8.74 -4.43 -24.52
C LYS A 239 -8.29 -4.14 -25.96
N GLY A 240 -7.79 -5.17 -26.63
CA GLY A 240 -7.35 -5.10 -28.04
C GLY A 240 -5.84 -4.98 -28.21
N PHE A 241 -5.14 -4.44 -27.21
CA PHE A 241 -3.67 -4.39 -27.19
C PHE A 241 -3.04 -5.48 -26.34
N GLY A 242 -3.78 -6.05 -25.37
CA GLY A 242 -3.26 -7.04 -24.43
C GLY A 242 -2.48 -6.35 -23.31
N SER A 243 -1.38 -6.96 -22.87
CA SER A 243 -0.50 -6.39 -21.86
C SER A 243 0.28 -5.19 -22.42
N ILE A 244 0.23 -4.08 -21.71
CA ILE A 244 0.94 -2.83 -21.99
C ILE A 244 1.80 -2.48 -20.78
N ALA A 245 2.96 -1.87 -21.02
CA ALA A 245 3.77 -1.25 -19.98
C ALA A 245 4.17 0.16 -20.40
N ASP A 246 4.03 1.12 -19.48
CA ASP A 246 4.57 2.46 -19.61
C ASP A 246 6.03 2.43 -19.16
N VAL A 247 6.94 2.83 -20.03
CA VAL A 247 8.38 2.77 -19.79
C VAL A 247 9.04 4.12 -20.00
N ILE A 248 10.14 4.35 -19.29
CA ILE A 248 11.07 5.44 -19.54
C ILE A 248 12.41 4.85 -19.94
N VAL A 249 12.89 5.23 -21.12
CA VAL A 249 14.20 4.79 -21.62
C VAL A 249 15.29 5.48 -20.82
N GLN A 250 16.20 4.70 -20.22
CA GLN A 250 17.36 5.22 -19.50
C GLN A 250 18.58 5.35 -20.42
N ASN A 251 18.81 4.36 -21.27
CA ASN A 251 19.95 4.33 -22.20
C ASN A 251 19.56 3.61 -23.51
N GLY A 252 20.26 3.88 -24.61
CA GLY A 252 19.97 3.31 -25.92
C GLY A 252 18.70 3.85 -26.58
N THR A 253 18.39 3.32 -27.78
CA THR A 253 17.18 3.69 -28.54
C THR A 253 16.27 2.48 -28.69
N LEU A 254 15.04 2.59 -28.19
CA LEU A 254 14.04 1.52 -28.29
C LEU A 254 13.28 1.63 -29.61
N LYS A 255 13.12 0.53 -30.35
CA LYS A 255 12.50 0.50 -31.68
C LYS A 255 11.39 -0.54 -31.79
N VAL A 256 10.43 -0.26 -32.68
CA VAL A 256 9.41 -1.27 -33.04
C VAL A 256 10.08 -2.46 -33.72
N GLY A 257 9.80 -3.65 -33.21
CA GLY A 257 10.40 -4.91 -33.64
C GLY A 257 11.48 -5.45 -32.71
N ASP A 258 11.96 -4.65 -31.75
CA ASP A 258 12.96 -5.10 -30.78
C ASP A 258 12.39 -6.19 -29.87
N SER A 259 13.22 -7.19 -29.59
CA SER A 259 12.96 -8.24 -28.61
C SER A 259 13.55 -7.82 -27.28
N PHE A 260 12.83 -8.03 -26.18
CA PHE A 260 13.28 -7.58 -24.87
C PHE A 260 12.89 -8.56 -23.77
N VAL A 261 13.64 -8.47 -22.68
CA VAL A 261 13.35 -9.11 -21.40
C VAL A 261 13.03 -8.03 -20.37
N VAL A 262 12.05 -8.27 -19.50
CA VAL A 262 11.67 -7.36 -18.42
C VAL A 262 11.18 -8.16 -17.22
N GLY A 263 11.91 -8.09 -16.10
CA GLY A 263 11.59 -8.84 -14.89
C GLY A 263 11.60 -10.35 -15.11
N THR A 264 10.42 -10.96 -15.00
CA THR A 264 10.15 -12.38 -15.25
C THR A 264 9.40 -12.62 -16.56
N THR A 265 9.19 -11.59 -17.37
CA THR A 265 8.46 -11.66 -18.65
C THR A 265 9.35 -11.20 -19.81
N TYR A 266 8.86 -11.43 -21.02
CA TYR A 266 9.53 -11.09 -22.26
C TYR A 266 8.50 -10.65 -23.30
N GLY A 267 8.99 -10.01 -24.35
CA GLY A 267 8.12 -9.58 -25.43
C GLY A 267 8.86 -9.15 -26.67
N LYS A 268 8.05 -8.72 -27.64
CA LYS A 268 8.52 -8.08 -28.86
C LYS A 268 7.68 -6.85 -29.12
N ILE A 269 8.32 -5.71 -29.33
CA ILE A 269 7.63 -4.44 -29.49
C ILE A 269 6.83 -4.46 -30.79
N LYS A 270 5.50 -4.44 -30.66
CA LYS A 270 4.56 -4.35 -31.79
C LYS A 270 4.26 -2.90 -32.15
N THR A 271 4.14 -2.06 -31.12
CA THR A 271 3.76 -0.65 -31.23
C THR A 271 4.31 0.08 -30.00
N MET A 272 4.64 1.35 -30.20
CA MET A 272 4.92 2.30 -29.12
C MET A 272 4.01 3.50 -29.27
N ILE A 273 3.45 3.94 -28.15
CA ILE A 273 2.50 5.06 -28.06
C ILE A 273 3.12 6.09 -27.11
N LEU A 274 3.25 7.33 -27.56
CA LEU A 274 3.74 8.45 -26.74
C LEU A 274 2.63 8.97 -25.81
N ASP A 275 3.00 9.85 -24.89
CA ASP A 275 2.10 10.47 -23.90
C ASP A 275 0.96 11.30 -24.51
N ASP A 276 1.15 11.81 -25.73
CA ASP A 276 0.13 12.52 -26.52
C ASP A 276 -0.80 11.58 -27.31
N GLY A 277 -0.59 10.26 -27.21
CA GLY A 277 -1.34 9.23 -27.93
C GLY A 277 -0.84 8.96 -29.35
N THR A 278 0.21 9.64 -29.82
CA THR A 278 0.78 9.41 -31.14
C THR A 278 1.61 8.12 -31.17
N ARG A 279 1.62 7.45 -32.33
CA ARG A 279 2.43 6.24 -32.52
C ARG A 279 3.81 6.62 -33.06
N THR A 280 4.85 6.04 -32.47
CA THR A 280 6.22 6.23 -32.92
C THR A 280 6.90 4.90 -33.26
N LYS A 281 7.93 4.97 -34.10
CA LYS A 281 8.76 3.82 -34.49
C LYS A 281 10.00 3.65 -33.62
N ALA A 282 10.46 4.73 -33.00
CA ALA A 282 11.64 4.75 -32.15
C ALA A 282 11.47 5.81 -31.05
N ILE A 283 12.04 5.54 -29.88
CA ILE A 283 12.13 6.48 -28.76
C ILE A 283 13.57 6.52 -28.23
N THR A 284 14.02 7.71 -27.88
CA THR A 284 15.39 7.99 -27.40
C THR A 284 15.42 8.02 -25.86
N PRO A 285 16.62 8.08 -25.24
CA PRO A 285 16.74 8.22 -23.79
C PRO A 285 15.88 9.35 -23.21
N SER A 286 15.43 9.12 -21.99
CA SER A 286 14.51 9.94 -21.20
C SER A 286 13.10 10.11 -21.78
N THR A 287 12.76 9.47 -22.91
CA THR A 287 11.41 9.61 -23.49
C THR A 287 10.45 8.58 -22.89
N PRO A 288 9.30 9.01 -22.32
CA PRO A 288 8.27 8.09 -21.86
C PRO A 288 7.46 7.55 -23.03
N ALA A 289 7.10 6.26 -22.99
CA ALA A 289 6.20 5.66 -23.96
C ALA A 289 5.53 4.40 -23.41
N ALA A 290 4.29 4.16 -23.86
CA ALA A 290 3.61 2.89 -23.67
C ALA A 290 4.08 1.88 -24.73
N ILE A 291 4.60 0.75 -24.29
CA ILE A 291 5.03 -0.36 -25.16
C ILE A 291 3.97 -1.46 -25.19
N VAL A 292 3.68 -1.94 -26.41
CA VAL A 292 2.72 -3.03 -26.65
C VAL A 292 3.45 -4.25 -27.19
N GLY A 293 3.09 -5.43 -26.69
CA GLY A 293 3.63 -6.71 -27.17
C GLY A 293 4.34 -7.53 -26.08
N LEU A 294 4.02 -7.27 -24.81
CA LEU A 294 4.44 -8.09 -23.69
C LEU A 294 3.64 -9.39 -23.67
N SER A 295 4.27 -10.49 -23.25
CA SER A 295 3.59 -11.78 -23.08
C SER A 295 2.68 -11.76 -21.86
N GLU A 296 3.15 -11.15 -20.78
CA GLU A 296 2.45 -10.98 -19.51
C GLU A 296 2.67 -9.58 -18.96
N VAL A 297 1.88 -9.17 -17.96
CA VAL A 297 2.02 -7.87 -17.30
C VAL A 297 3.28 -7.91 -16.42
N PRO A 298 4.30 -7.06 -16.66
CA PRO A 298 5.50 -7.00 -15.83
C PRO A 298 5.21 -6.35 -14.49
N THR A 299 6.16 -6.42 -13.57
CA THR A 299 6.07 -5.68 -12.31
C THR A 299 6.53 -4.24 -12.53
N ALA A 300 5.85 -3.27 -11.89
CA ALA A 300 6.30 -1.89 -11.92
C ALA A 300 7.66 -1.75 -11.23
N GLY A 301 8.59 -1.04 -11.85
CA GLY A 301 9.99 -0.93 -11.44
C GLY A 301 10.93 -1.94 -12.09
N ASP A 302 10.41 -2.95 -12.80
CA ASP A 302 11.26 -3.87 -13.54
C ASP A 302 12.05 -3.14 -14.64
N ILE A 303 13.29 -3.55 -14.83
CA ILE A 303 14.16 -3.01 -15.88
C ILE A 303 13.96 -3.83 -17.14
N LEU A 304 13.62 -3.16 -18.23
CA LEU A 304 13.57 -3.71 -19.57
C LEU A 304 14.94 -3.56 -20.25
N VAL A 305 15.43 -4.64 -20.85
CA VAL A 305 16.63 -4.61 -21.70
C VAL A 305 16.33 -5.27 -23.04
N VAL A 306 16.72 -4.59 -24.12
CA VAL A 306 16.65 -5.14 -25.49
C VAL A 306 17.73 -6.19 -25.68
N MET A 307 17.30 -7.34 -26.20
CA MET A 307 18.12 -8.52 -26.47
C MET A 307 18.26 -8.72 -27.97
N ASP A 308 19.33 -9.41 -28.38
CA ASP A 308 19.61 -9.66 -29.81
C ASP A 308 18.60 -10.64 -30.44
N SER A 309 17.98 -11.50 -29.63
CA SER A 309 16.99 -12.47 -30.11
C SER A 309 15.83 -12.69 -29.13
N GLU A 310 14.64 -12.96 -29.69
CA GLU A 310 13.45 -13.34 -28.91
C GLU A 310 13.66 -14.65 -28.13
N LYS A 311 14.46 -15.57 -28.70
CA LYS A 311 14.75 -16.87 -28.07
C LYS A 311 15.52 -16.69 -26.77
N GLU A 312 16.54 -15.85 -26.79
CA GLU A 312 17.35 -15.52 -25.62
C GLU A 312 16.51 -14.79 -24.55
N ALA A 313 15.73 -13.80 -24.96
CA ALA A 313 14.84 -13.07 -24.06
C ALA A 313 13.85 -14.01 -23.34
N ARG A 314 13.24 -14.95 -24.08
CA ARG A 314 12.35 -15.98 -23.52
C ARG A 314 13.07 -16.89 -22.54
N GLU A 315 14.24 -17.41 -22.90
CA GLU A 315 14.98 -18.34 -22.04
C GLU A 315 15.39 -17.70 -20.69
N ILE A 316 15.79 -16.42 -20.71
CA ILE A 316 16.11 -15.69 -19.48
C ILE A 316 14.86 -15.46 -18.63
N ALA A 317 13.77 -15.00 -19.25
CA ALA A 317 12.51 -14.76 -18.55
C ALA A 317 11.94 -16.04 -17.90
N ASP A 318 11.87 -17.15 -18.66
CA ASP A 318 11.33 -18.42 -18.18
C ASP A 318 12.14 -18.96 -16.99
N LYS A 319 13.48 -18.91 -17.06
CA LYS A 319 14.35 -19.32 -15.94
C LYS A 319 14.15 -18.44 -14.71
N ARG A 320 13.99 -17.13 -14.89
CA ARG A 320 13.71 -16.19 -13.78
C ARG A 320 12.34 -16.43 -13.16
N ALA A 321 11.32 -16.71 -13.98
CA ALA A 321 9.97 -17.04 -13.51
C ALA A 321 9.95 -18.35 -12.73
N GLU A 322 10.64 -19.39 -13.22
CA GLU A 322 10.76 -20.68 -12.53
C GLU A 322 11.47 -20.53 -11.18
N TYR A 323 12.57 -19.77 -11.15
CA TYR A 323 13.29 -19.47 -9.92
C TYR A 323 12.43 -18.69 -8.92
N ALA A 324 11.73 -17.65 -9.37
CA ALA A 324 10.84 -16.85 -8.52
C ALA A 324 9.72 -17.72 -7.91
N ARG A 325 9.10 -18.58 -8.73
CA ARG A 325 8.08 -19.53 -8.28
C ARG A 325 8.62 -20.52 -7.25
N THR A 326 9.81 -21.06 -7.48
CA THR A 326 10.46 -22.00 -6.54
C THR A 326 10.79 -21.32 -5.22
N LYS A 327 11.26 -20.06 -5.27
CA LYS A 327 11.53 -19.24 -4.09
C LYS A 327 10.26 -18.99 -3.27
N GLU A 328 9.14 -18.66 -3.91
CA GLU A 328 7.86 -18.50 -3.21
C GLU A 328 7.38 -19.80 -2.55
N LEU A 329 7.45 -20.93 -3.27
CA LEU A 329 7.10 -22.23 -2.70
C LEU A 329 8.00 -22.62 -1.52
N SER A 330 9.29 -22.24 -1.56
CA SER A 330 10.23 -22.52 -0.46
C SER A 330 9.92 -21.70 0.81
N LYS A 331 9.44 -20.45 0.67
CA LYS A 331 8.99 -19.64 1.82
C LYS A 331 7.81 -20.29 2.54
N SER A 332 6.93 -20.96 1.79
CA SER A 332 5.82 -21.73 2.34
C SER A 332 6.25 -23.03 3.05
N GLN A 333 7.43 -23.58 2.76
CA GLN A 333 7.90 -24.85 3.34
C GLN A 333 8.80 -24.68 4.56
N LYS A 334 9.52 -23.56 4.69
CA LYS A 334 10.35 -23.23 5.88
C LYS A 334 9.48 -22.68 7.01
N VAL A 335 8.47 -23.44 7.44
CA VAL A 335 7.64 -23.10 8.60
C VAL A 335 8.34 -23.63 9.85
N SER A 336 8.85 -22.74 10.70
CA SER A 336 9.40 -23.14 12.00
C SER A 336 8.29 -23.67 12.93
N LEU A 337 8.63 -24.35 14.02
CA LEU A 337 7.64 -24.77 15.04
C LEU A 337 6.90 -23.56 15.66
N GLU A 338 7.57 -22.41 15.74
CA GLU A 338 6.98 -21.14 16.17
C GLU A 338 5.99 -20.61 15.11
N ASP A 339 6.34 -20.69 13.83
CA ASP A 339 5.43 -20.33 12.74
C ASP A 339 4.24 -21.30 12.63
N LEU A 340 4.41 -22.59 12.92
CA LEU A 340 3.29 -23.55 13.00
C LEU A 340 2.31 -23.16 14.10
N SER A 341 2.81 -22.71 15.25
CA SER A 341 1.96 -22.22 16.34
C SER A 341 1.24 -20.91 15.94
N ALA A 342 1.90 -20.03 15.19
CA ALA A 342 1.29 -18.83 14.63
C ALA A 342 0.24 -19.17 13.55
N VAL A 343 0.49 -20.15 12.68
CA VAL A 343 -0.45 -20.63 11.66
C VAL A 343 -1.69 -21.29 12.31
N ILE A 344 -1.51 -22.04 13.40
CA ILE A 344 -2.62 -22.61 14.18
C ILE A 344 -3.43 -21.50 14.87
N ALA A 345 -2.76 -20.50 15.45
CA ALA A 345 -3.43 -19.33 16.02
C ALA A 345 -4.17 -18.52 14.94
N GLU A 346 -3.56 -18.37 13.76
CA GLU A 346 -4.16 -17.71 12.59
C GLU A 346 -5.33 -18.49 11.98
N GLY A 347 -5.35 -19.81 12.12
CA GLY A 347 -6.49 -20.65 11.73
C GLY A 347 -7.74 -20.41 12.56
N ASN A 348 -7.60 -19.78 13.74
CA ASN A 348 -8.72 -19.35 14.57
C ASN A 348 -9.24 -17.95 14.20
N LEU A 349 -8.51 -17.18 13.39
CA LEU A 349 -8.95 -15.87 12.92
C LEU A 349 -10.04 -16.04 11.87
N LYS A 350 -11.11 -15.24 11.98
CA LYS A 350 -12.11 -15.19 10.92
C LYS A 350 -11.50 -14.52 9.69
N SER A 351 -11.31 -15.29 8.61
CA SER A 351 -10.76 -14.75 7.37
C SER A 351 -11.88 -14.29 6.44
N LEU A 352 -11.76 -13.07 5.91
CA LEU A 352 -12.56 -12.61 4.78
C LEU A 352 -11.81 -12.95 3.47
N PRO A 353 -12.29 -13.90 2.66
CA PRO A 353 -11.62 -14.27 1.43
C PRO A 353 -11.95 -13.26 0.32
N VAL A 354 -10.92 -12.72 -0.33
CA VAL A 354 -11.05 -11.62 -1.29
C VAL A 354 -10.33 -11.96 -2.59
N ILE A 355 -10.96 -11.63 -3.71
CA ILE A 355 -10.31 -11.59 -5.02
C ILE A 355 -10.18 -10.13 -5.44
N ILE A 356 -8.97 -9.71 -5.83
CA ILE A 356 -8.67 -8.32 -6.22
C ILE A 356 -8.42 -8.26 -7.71
N LYS A 357 -9.12 -7.37 -8.41
CA LYS A 357 -8.88 -7.03 -9.81
C LYS A 357 -8.74 -5.53 -9.97
N THR A 358 -7.65 -5.08 -10.58
CA THR A 358 -7.37 -3.65 -10.79
C THR A 358 -7.15 -3.35 -12.27
N ASP A 359 -7.22 -2.08 -12.65
CA ASP A 359 -6.90 -1.62 -13.99
C ASP A 359 -5.39 -1.63 -14.27
N VAL A 360 -4.59 -1.27 -13.26
CA VAL A 360 -3.12 -1.22 -13.34
C VAL A 360 -2.45 -1.98 -12.20
N GLN A 361 -1.18 -2.37 -12.42
CA GLN A 361 -0.39 -3.18 -11.49
C GLN A 361 -0.07 -2.44 -10.19
N GLY A 362 0.27 -1.16 -10.23
CA GLY A 362 0.62 -0.41 -9.03
C GLY A 362 -0.58 -0.25 -8.08
N SER A 363 -1.80 -0.09 -8.62
CA SER A 363 -3.02 -0.10 -7.82
C SER A 363 -3.23 -1.45 -7.11
N LEU A 364 -2.87 -2.56 -7.75
CA LEU A 364 -2.96 -3.89 -7.15
C LEU A 364 -2.05 -4.01 -5.93
N GLU A 365 -0.79 -3.59 -6.08
CA GLU A 365 0.20 -3.63 -5.01
C GLU A 365 -0.19 -2.74 -3.82
N ALA A 366 -0.66 -1.53 -4.10
CA ALA A 366 -1.10 -0.59 -3.07
C ALA A 366 -2.29 -1.13 -2.26
N ILE A 367 -3.30 -1.69 -2.95
CA ILE A 367 -4.46 -2.30 -2.30
C ILE A 367 -4.03 -3.54 -1.51
N LYS A 368 -3.18 -4.40 -2.09
CA LYS A 368 -2.66 -5.60 -1.42
C LYS A 368 -1.93 -5.27 -0.12
N GLY A 369 -1.01 -4.30 -0.16
CA GLY A 369 -0.28 -3.84 1.02
C GLY A 369 -1.24 -3.34 2.09
N THR A 370 -2.14 -2.43 1.72
CA THR A 370 -3.08 -1.83 2.68
C THR A 370 -4.07 -2.84 3.26
N LEU A 371 -4.57 -3.81 2.47
CA LEU A 371 -5.45 -4.86 2.96
C LEU A 371 -4.74 -5.85 3.89
N SER A 372 -3.46 -6.10 3.66
CA SER A 372 -2.63 -6.95 4.53
C SER A 372 -2.42 -6.30 5.90
N ASP A 373 -2.34 -4.97 5.95
CA ASP A 373 -2.22 -4.20 7.19
C ASP A 373 -3.51 -4.19 8.03
N LEU A 374 -4.68 -4.54 7.46
CA LEU A 374 -5.97 -4.59 8.18
C LEU A 374 -6.15 -5.84 9.06
N LYS A 375 -5.06 -6.51 9.46
CA LYS A 375 -5.08 -7.68 10.34
C LYS A 375 -5.24 -7.26 11.81
N ASN A 376 -6.08 -7.98 12.55
CA ASN A 376 -6.15 -7.88 14.01
C ASN A 376 -6.22 -9.27 14.68
N GLU A 377 -6.43 -9.32 15.99
CA GLU A 377 -6.48 -10.56 16.77
C GLU A 377 -7.75 -11.41 16.56
N GLU A 378 -8.77 -10.92 15.84
CA GLU A 378 -10.03 -11.63 15.57
C GLU A 378 -10.28 -11.90 14.08
N VAL A 379 -9.85 -11.01 13.19
CA VAL A 379 -10.15 -11.03 11.76
C VAL A 379 -8.91 -10.75 10.91
N LYS A 380 -8.90 -11.34 9.70
CA LYS A 380 -7.89 -11.07 8.68
C LYS A 380 -8.51 -11.03 7.29
N VAL A 381 -7.91 -10.27 6.39
CA VAL A 381 -8.20 -10.36 4.95
C VAL A 381 -7.32 -11.45 4.35
N ASN A 382 -7.92 -12.38 3.60
CA ASN A 382 -7.19 -13.42 2.89
C ASN A 382 -7.35 -13.22 1.38
N ILE A 383 -6.28 -12.86 0.69
CA ILE A 383 -6.30 -12.63 -0.75
C ILE A 383 -6.15 -13.99 -1.45
N ILE A 384 -7.24 -14.51 -2.03
CA ILE A 384 -7.24 -15.81 -2.72
C ILE A 384 -6.60 -15.68 -4.11
N HIS A 385 -6.93 -14.58 -4.79
CA HIS A 385 -6.46 -14.32 -6.14
C HIS A 385 -6.36 -12.82 -6.38
N GLU A 386 -5.36 -12.44 -7.16
CA GLU A 386 -5.06 -11.08 -7.54
C GLU A 386 -4.74 -11.04 -9.03
N GLY A 387 -5.05 -9.94 -9.69
CA GLY A 387 -4.66 -9.76 -11.09
C GLY A 387 -5.02 -8.39 -11.66
N VAL A 388 -4.36 -8.07 -12.76
CA VAL A 388 -4.59 -6.84 -13.52
C VAL A 388 -5.52 -7.13 -14.70
N GLY A 389 -6.47 -6.24 -14.93
CA GLY A 389 -7.50 -6.33 -15.95
C GLY A 389 -8.91 -6.52 -15.39
N GLY A 390 -9.89 -6.50 -16.31
CA GLY A 390 -11.30 -6.65 -15.95
C GLY A 390 -11.65 -8.00 -15.34
N VAL A 391 -12.67 -8.01 -14.47
CA VAL A 391 -13.20 -9.24 -13.85
C VAL A 391 -13.69 -10.20 -14.93
N THR A 392 -13.22 -11.45 -14.87
CA THR A 392 -13.53 -12.54 -15.81
C THR A 392 -14.52 -13.54 -15.21
N GLU A 393 -15.06 -14.44 -16.03
CA GLU A 393 -15.95 -15.51 -15.56
C GLU A 393 -15.20 -16.54 -14.70
N SER A 394 -13.91 -16.75 -14.95
CA SER A 394 -13.06 -17.62 -14.13
C SER A 394 -12.87 -17.08 -12.71
N ASP A 395 -12.80 -15.75 -12.55
CA ASP A 395 -12.70 -15.13 -11.23
C ASP A 395 -13.99 -15.35 -10.41
N VAL A 396 -15.15 -15.30 -11.07
CA VAL A 396 -16.45 -15.60 -10.45
C VAL A 396 -16.56 -17.06 -10.03
N GLN A 397 -16.03 -17.99 -10.84
CA GLN A 397 -16.00 -19.41 -10.49
C GLN A 397 -15.06 -19.69 -9.31
N LEU A 398 -13.91 -19.02 -9.27
CA LEU A 398 -12.97 -19.14 -8.16
C LEU A 398 -13.57 -18.59 -6.85
N ALA A 399 -14.31 -17.48 -6.95
CA ALA A 399 -15.04 -16.91 -5.84
C ALA A 399 -16.13 -17.88 -5.32
N ASP A 400 -16.91 -18.49 -6.22
CA ASP A 400 -17.95 -19.48 -5.86
C ASP A 400 -17.38 -20.71 -5.13
N ALA A 401 -16.17 -21.14 -5.50
CA ALA A 401 -15.48 -22.25 -4.83
C ALA A 401 -15.06 -21.93 -3.37
N SER A 402 -15.04 -20.66 -2.98
CA SER A 402 -14.62 -20.19 -1.65
C SER A 402 -15.82 -19.66 -0.87
N GLU A 403 -16.02 -20.15 0.36
CA GLU A 403 -17.13 -19.70 1.20
C GLU A 403 -17.06 -18.19 1.48
N HIS A 404 -18.16 -17.49 1.20
CA HIS A 404 -18.33 -16.06 1.51
C HIS A 404 -17.25 -15.13 0.92
N SER A 405 -16.71 -15.49 -0.25
CA SER A 405 -15.72 -14.65 -0.92
C SER A 405 -16.35 -13.46 -1.64
N ILE A 406 -15.58 -12.37 -1.74
CA ILE A 406 -15.99 -11.13 -2.41
C ILE A 406 -14.97 -10.77 -3.49
N ILE A 407 -15.47 -10.31 -4.65
CA ILE A 407 -14.61 -9.78 -5.71
C ILE A 407 -14.58 -8.25 -5.60
N LEU A 408 -13.38 -7.69 -5.42
CA LEU A 408 -13.12 -6.25 -5.42
C LEU A 408 -12.52 -5.84 -6.76
N GLY A 409 -13.25 -5.02 -7.51
CA GLY A 409 -12.78 -4.37 -8.72
C GLY A 409 -12.35 -2.93 -8.44
N PHE A 410 -11.11 -2.56 -8.73
CA PHE A 410 -10.63 -1.18 -8.65
C PHE A 410 -10.46 -0.60 -10.06
N ASN A 411 -11.21 0.45 -10.39
CA ASN A 411 -11.31 1.06 -11.72
C ASN A 411 -11.65 0.10 -12.88
N VAL A 412 -12.03 -1.14 -12.57
CA VAL A 412 -12.49 -2.13 -13.53
C VAL A 412 -14.00 -2.33 -13.43
N ARG A 413 -14.64 -2.52 -14.58
CA ARG A 413 -16.08 -2.77 -14.65
C ARG A 413 -16.36 -4.17 -15.19
N PRO A 414 -17.14 -5.00 -14.47
CA PRO A 414 -17.50 -6.32 -14.96
C PRO A 414 -18.44 -6.22 -16.16
N THR A 415 -18.26 -7.10 -17.13
CA THR A 415 -19.10 -7.17 -18.33
C THR A 415 -20.50 -7.71 -18.01
N GLY A 416 -21.43 -7.59 -18.94
CA GLY A 416 -22.80 -8.09 -18.76
C GLY A 416 -22.89 -9.61 -18.57
N SER A 417 -21.97 -10.40 -19.14
CA SER A 417 -21.95 -11.85 -18.92
C SER A 417 -21.49 -12.19 -17.51
N VAL A 418 -20.41 -11.55 -17.04
CA VAL A 418 -19.85 -11.71 -15.69
C VAL A 418 -20.87 -11.34 -14.62
N LYS A 419 -21.59 -10.22 -14.78
CA LYS A 419 -22.67 -9.83 -13.83
C LYS A 419 -23.79 -10.85 -13.74
N ARG A 420 -24.20 -11.45 -14.87
CA ARG A 420 -25.22 -12.50 -14.88
C ARG A 420 -24.73 -13.76 -14.17
N LYS A 421 -23.48 -14.16 -14.42
CA LYS A 421 -22.87 -15.32 -13.79
C LYS A 421 -22.70 -15.14 -12.28
N ALA A 422 -22.26 -13.97 -11.85
CA ALA A 422 -22.15 -13.64 -10.43
C ALA A 422 -23.52 -13.69 -9.72
N LYS A 423 -24.58 -13.18 -10.38
CA LYS A 423 -25.95 -13.26 -9.84
C LYS A 423 -26.47 -14.71 -9.78
N GLU A 424 -26.09 -15.55 -10.75
CA GLU A 424 -26.46 -16.97 -10.77
C GLU A 424 -25.80 -17.75 -9.62
N LEU A 425 -24.53 -17.47 -9.34
CA LEU A 425 -23.75 -18.13 -8.29
C LEU A 425 -23.85 -17.45 -6.91
N GLY A 426 -24.50 -16.29 -6.82
CA GLY A 426 -24.61 -15.53 -5.57
C GLY A 426 -23.31 -14.86 -5.12
N VAL A 427 -22.34 -14.68 -6.02
CA VAL A 427 -21.06 -14.01 -5.74
C VAL A 427 -21.25 -12.49 -5.78
N GLU A 428 -20.76 -11.80 -4.75
CA GLU A 428 -20.78 -10.33 -4.70
C GLU A 428 -19.58 -9.73 -5.43
N ILE A 429 -19.84 -8.80 -6.36
CA ILE A 429 -18.82 -8.01 -7.03
C ILE A 429 -19.01 -6.55 -6.62
N LYS A 430 -18.03 -5.99 -5.91
CA LYS A 430 -17.97 -4.57 -5.57
C LYS A 430 -16.94 -3.86 -6.42
N THR A 431 -17.29 -2.71 -6.98
CA THR A 431 -16.39 -1.92 -7.82
C THR A 431 -16.19 -0.53 -7.25
N TYR A 432 -14.94 -0.10 -7.18
CA TYR A 432 -14.52 1.17 -6.59
C TYR A 432 -13.68 1.96 -7.60
N SER A 433 -13.71 3.28 -7.45
CA SER A 433 -12.82 4.19 -8.18
C SER A 433 -11.95 5.04 -7.25
N VAL A 434 -12.16 4.93 -5.94
CA VAL A 434 -11.41 5.65 -4.91
C VAL A 434 -10.98 4.63 -3.85
N ILE A 435 -9.68 4.58 -3.55
CA ILE A 435 -9.11 3.55 -2.66
C ILE A 435 -9.69 3.62 -1.23
N TYR A 436 -10.00 4.83 -0.74
CA TYR A 436 -10.60 5.01 0.58
C TYR A 436 -11.98 4.35 0.72
N GLU A 437 -12.84 4.49 -0.28
CA GLU A 437 -14.18 3.89 -0.27
C GLU A 437 -14.07 2.36 -0.20
N LEU A 438 -13.10 1.77 -0.90
CA LEU A 438 -12.80 0.34 -0.83
C LEU A 438 -12.38 -0.07 0.58
N LEU A 439 -11.42 0.66 1.17
CA LEU A 439 -10.89 0.33 2.49
C LEU A 439 -11.93 0.48 3.60
N ASP A 440 -12.76 1.51 3.54
CA ASP A 440 -13.81 1.76 4.52
C ASP A 440 -14.92 0.70 4.46
N ASP A 441 -15.30 0.28 3.24
CA ASP A 441 -16.23 -0.83 3.04
C ASP A 441 -15.68 -2.14 3.60
N ILE A 442 -14.39 -2.44 3.37
CA ILE A 442 -13.76 -3.65 3.90
C ILE A 442 -13.66 -3.59 5.42
N LYS A 443 -13.28 -2.45 6.01
CA LYS A 443 -13.30 -2.26 7.47
C LYS A 443 -14.69 -2.46 8.05
N ALA A 444 -15.74 -1.98 7.38
CA ALA A 444 -17.12 -2.19 7.83
C ALA A 444 -17.51 -3.68 7.79
N LEU A 445 -17.11 -4.41 6.74
CA LEU A 445 -17.33 -5.85 6.63
C LEU A 445 -16.60 -6.64 7.72
N LEU A 446 -15.32 -6.34 7.95
CA LEU A 446 -14.55 -6.93 9.05
C LEU A 446 -15.17 -6.58 10.42
N GLY A 447 -15.69 -5.35 10.56
CA GLY A 447 -16.49 -4.91 11.72
C GLY A 447 -17.69 -5.80 12.01
N GLY A 448 -18.43 -6.20 10.98
CA GLY A 448 -19.55 -7.13 11.11
C GLY A 448 -19.15 -8.56 11.50
N MET A 449 -17.89 -8.95 11.26
CA MET A 449 -17.36 -10.26 11.62
C MET A 449 -16.80 -10.30 13.05
N MET A 450 -16.47 -9.15 13.64
CA MET A 450 -15.93 -9.05 15.01
C MET A 450 -16.99 -9.35 16.07
N SER A 451 -16.53 -9.82 17.21
CA SER A 451 -17.39 -10.06 18.37
C SER A 451 -17.77 -8.73 19.03
N PRO A 452 -19.04 -8.54 19.46
CA PRO A 452 -19.43 -7.29 20.11
C PRO A 452 -18.73 -7.14 21.47
N VAL A 453 -18.17 -5.95 21.74
CA VAL A 453 -17.58 -5.62 23.05
C VAL A 453 -18.71 -5.45 24.07
N ILE A 454 -18.82 -6.38 25.00
CA ILE A 454 -19.79 -6.31 26.10
C ILE A 454 -19.21 -5.41 27.19
N SER A 455 -19.69 -4.17 27.31
CA SER A 455 -19.36 -3.28 28.41
C SER A 455 -20.39 -3.41 29.54
N GLU A 456 -19.92 -3.68 30.75
CA GLU A 456 -20.77 -3.64 31.94
C GLU A 456 -20.83 -2.22 32.51
N GLU A 457 -22.02 -1.64 32.58
CA GLU A 457 -22.27 -0.37 33.26
C GLU A 457 -22.86 -0.62 34.64
N VAL A 458 -22.30 0.02 35.67
CA VAL A 458 -22.82 -0.08 37.03
C VAL A 458 -24.05 0.79 37.16
N THR A 459 -25.23 0.18 37.27
CA THR A 459 -26.52 0.89 37.35
C THR A 459 -26.80 1.49 38.72
N GLY A 460 -26.19 0.93 39.78
CA GLY A 460 -26.29 1.46 41.13
C GLY A 460 -25.54 0.62 42.16
N GLN A 461 -25.41 1.17 43.35
CA GLN A 461 -24.74 0.56 44.50
C GLN A 461 -25.69 0.57 45.69
N ALA A 462 -25.69 -0.52 46.45
CA ALA A 462 -26.45 -0.64 47.68
C ALA A 462 -25.58 -1.25 48.78
N GLU A 463 -25.69 -0.69 49.98
CA GLU A 463 -24.95 -1.12 51.17
C GLU A 463 -25.84 -2.03 52.02
N VAL A 464 -25.32 -3.18 52.44
CA VAL A 464 -26.06 -4.14 53.27
C VAL A 464 -26.06 -3.64 54.71
N ARG A 465 -27.26 -3.39 55.25
CA ARG A 465 -27.44 -2.93 56.63
C ARG A 465 -27.80 -4.06 57.56
N GLU A 466 -28.69 -4.94 57.11
CA GLU A 466 -29.20 -6.05 57.91
C GLU A 466 -29.38 -7.28 57.02
N THR A 467 -29.35 -8.47 57.61
CA THR A 467 -29.60 -9.72 56.87
C THR A 467 -30.76 -10.49 57.49
N PHE A 468 -31.68 -10.95 56.65
CA PHE A 468 -32.88 -11.69 57.06
C PHE A 468 -32.82 -13.10 56.47
N THR A 469 -32.86 -14.13 57.32
CA THR A 469 -32.92 -15.52 56.84
C THR A 469 -34.37 -16.01 56.84
N VAL A 470 -34.88 -16.38 55.67
CA VAL A 470 -36.25 -16.91 55.52
C VAL A 470 -36.18 -18.40 55.18
N ALA A 471 -36.84 -19.23 56.00
CA ALA A 471 -36.89 -20.67 55.79
C ALA A 471 -37.47 -21.01 54.39
N LYS A 472 -36.75 -21.84 53.63
CA LYS A 472 -37.01 -22.25 52.23
C LYS A 472 -36.73 -21.21 51.12
N VAL A 473 -36.41 -19.96 51.44
CA VAL A 473 -36.17 -18.89 50.43
C VAL A 473 -34.69 -18.47 50.38
N GLY A 474 -33.99 -18.43 51.52
CA GLY A 474 -32.58 -18.07 51.59
C GLY A 474 -32.32 -16.80 52.42
N THR A 475 -31.13 -16.22 52.29
CA THR A 475 -30.75 -14.97 52.96
C THR A 475 -31.12 -13.77 52.10
N ILE A 476 -31.92 -12.85 52.66
CA ILE A 476 -32.31 -11.58 52.04
C ILE A 476 -31.46 -10.49 52.69
N ALA A 477 -30.76 -9.71 51.86
CA ALA A 477 -30.01 -8.55 52.30
C ALA A 477 -30.94 -7.34 52.39
N GLY A 478 -31.14 -6.81 53.59
CA GLY A 478 -31.73 -5.50 53.80
C GLY A 478 -30.70 -4.43 53.46
N CYS A 479 -30.86 -3.81 52.31
CA CYS A 479 -29.91 -2.85 51.77
C CYS A 479 -30.50 -1.44 51.70
N LYS A 480 -29.61 -0.45 51.73
CA LYS A 480 -29.95 0.92 51.34
C LYS A 480 -29.20 1.28 50.06
N VAL A 481 -29.91 1.77 49.06
CA VAL A 481 -29.28 2.20 47.80
C VAL A 481 -28.49 3.48 48.07
N SER A 482 -27.17 3.37 48.02
CA SER A 482 -26.24 4.48 48.25
C SER A 482 -26.13 5.36 47.02
N ASP A 483 -26.16 4.76 45.83
CA ASP A 483 -26.01 5.46 44.56
C ASP A 483 -26.74 4.75 43.41
N GLY A 484 -27.20 5.52 42.42
CA GLY A 484 -27.88 4.98 41.24
C GLY A 484 -29.23 4.29 41.51
N THR A 485 -29.56 3.30 40.67
CA THR A 485 -30.82 2.55 40.73
C THR A 485 -30.58 1.05 40.61
N ILE A 486 -31.13 0.28 41.54
CA ILE A 486 -31.05 -1.18 41.52
C ILE A 486 -32.24 -1.74 40.73
N LEU A 487 -31.94 -2.49 39.67
CA LEU A 487 -32.93 -3.14 38.82
C LEU A 487 -33.06 -4.62 39.16
N ARG A 488 -34.30 -5.13 39.17
CA ARG A 488 -34.56 -6.56 39.32
C ARG A 488 -33.98 -7.34 38.12
N ASN A 489 -33.41 -8.52 38.37
CA ASN A 489 -32.74 -9.38 37.38
C ASN A 489 -31.42 -8.83 36.78
N ALA A 490 -30.91 -7.68 37.25
CA ALA A 490 -29.60 -7.19 36.86
C ALA A 490 -28.47 -8.08 37.42
N GLY A 491 -27.30 -8.02 36.80
CA GLY A 491 -26.07 -8.57 37.37
C GLY A 491 -25.69 -7.80 38.65
N ALA A 492 -25.22 -8.52 39.66
CA ALA A 492 -24.80 -7.97 40.94
C ALA A 492 -23.47 -8.58 41.36
N ARG A 493 -22.59 -7.72 41.88
CA ARG A 493 -21.31 -8.11 42.47
C ARG A 493 -21.36 -7.78 43.96
N LEU A 494 -21.21 -8.79 44.81
CA LEU A 494 -21.07 -8.62 46.25
C LEU A 494 -19.61 -8.26 46.56
N ILE A 495 -19.39 -7.09 47.14
CA ILE A 495 -18.06 -6.59 47.49
C ILE A 495 -17.95 -6.55 49.01
N ARG A 496 -16.84 -7.04 49.55
CA ARG A 496 -16.51 -6.98 50.99
C ARG A 496 -15.08 -6.50 51.13
N ASN A 497 -14.85 -5.43 51.89
CA ASN A 497 -13.52 -4.80 52.07
C ASN A 497 -12.81 -4.48 50.74
N GLY A 498 -13.56 -4.04 49.73
CA GLY A 498 -13.02 -3.70 48.40
C GLY A 498 -12.73 -4.90 47.48
N VAL A 499 -13.00 -6.15 47.91
CA VAL A 499 -12.80 -7.36 47.10
C VAL A 499 -14.14 -7.93 46.67
N VAL A 500 -14.28 -8.31 45.39
CA VAL A 500 -15.48 -9.00 44.88
C VAL A 500 -15.50 -10.43 45.45
N VAL A 501 -16.46 -10.70 46.32
CA VAL A 501 -16.65 -12.00 46.96
C VAL A 501 -17.49 -12.92 46.09
N TYR A 502 -18.46 -12.36 45.36
CA TYR A 502 -19.37 -13.15 44.55
C TYR A 502 -19.98 -12.33 43.41
N THR A 503 -20.16 -12.93 42.24
CA THR A 503 -20.80 -12.33 41.06
C THR A 503 -21.99 -13.19 40.65
N SER A 504 -23.18 -12.61 40.62
CA SER A 504 -24.42 -13.31 40.28
C SER A 504 -25.49 -12.35 39.74
N LYS A 505 -26.75 -12.77 39.65
CA LYS A 505 -27.90 -11.94 39.31
C LYS A 505 -28.78 -11.72 40.54
N ILE A 506 -29.53 -10.61 40.55
CA ILE A 506 -30.54 -10.34 41.58
C ILE A 506 -31.76 -11.22 41.32
N ALA A 507 -31.96 -12.24 42.14
CA ALA A 507 -33.09 -13.17 42.04
C ALA A 507 -34.42 -12.54 42.48
N SER A 508 -34.39 -11.69 43.49
CA SER A 508 -35.57 -10.96 43.97
C SER A 508 -35.18 -9.59 44.49
N LEU A 509 -36.03 -8.61 44.18
CA LEU A 509 -35.93 -7.24 44.66
C LEU A 509 -37.29 -6.86 45.25
N LYS A 510 -37.31 -6.59 46.56
CA LYS A 510 -38.53 -6.24 47.29
C LYS A 510 -38.34 -4.94 48.04
N ARG A 511 -39.44 -4.22 48.24
CA ARG A 511 -39.49 -3.11 49.18
C ARG A 511 -40.62 -3.38 50.15
N PHE A 512 -40.28 -3.53 51.43
CA PHE A 512 -41.20 -4.07 52.43
C PHE A 512 -41.73 -5.45 51.99
N ASN A 513 -43.02 -5.56 51.70
CA ASN A 513 -43.67 -6.81 51.28
C ASN A 513 -43.90 -6.90 49.76
N ASP A 514 -43.63 -5.83 49.02
CA ASP A 514 -43.98 -5.73 47.60
C ASP A 514 -42.77 -6.02 46.70
N ASP A 515 -42.98 -6.84 45.68
CA ASP A 515 -42.03 -7.07 44.59
C ASP A 515 -41.95 -5.83 43.70
N VAL A 516 -40.78 -5.22 43.62
CA VAL A 516 -40.55 -3.99 42.86
C VAL A 516 -39.62 -4.24 41.67
N ARG A 517 -39.81 -3.46 40.60
CA ARG A 517 -38.97 -3.55 39.39
C ARG A 517 -37.64 -2.82 39.54
N GLU A 518 -37.68 -1.68 40.24
CA GLU A 518 -36.52 -0.83 40.45
C GLU A 518 -36.56 -0.18 41.84
N VAL A 519 -35.41 0.13 42.41
CA VAL A 519 -35.27 0.92 43.64
C VAL A 519 -34.21 1.98 43.45
N LYS A 520 -34.59 3.24 43.63
CA LYS A 520 -33.74 4.41 43.43
C LYS A 520 -32.92 4.74 44.68
N GLN A 521 -31.88 5.53 44.48
CA GLN A 521 -31.02 6.09 45.53
C GLN A 521 -31.82 6.63 46.72
N GLY A 522 -31.32 6.35 47.93
CA GLY A 522 -31.88 6.82 49.19
C GLY A 522 -32.98 5.95 49.77
N PHE A 523 -33.56 5.03 48.99
CA PHE A 523 -34.56 4.08 49.46
C PHE A 523 -33.95 2.76 49.96
N GLU A 524 -34.66 2.12 50.89
CA GLU A 524 -34.33 0.80 51.40
C GLU A 524 -35.02 -0.30 50.58
N CYS A 525 -34.34 -1.42 50.41
CA CYS A 525 -34.82 -2.57 49.67
C CYS A 525 -34.26 -3.88 50.22
N GLY A 526 -35.02 -4.96 50.04
CA GLY A 526 -34.56 -6.33 50.22
C GLY A 526 -34.03 -6.87 48.89
N ILE A 527 -32.76 -7.25 48.86
CA ILE A 527 -32.09 -7.85 47.71
C ILE A 527 -31.77 -9.31 48.02
N MET A 528 -32.11 -10.21 47.11
CA MET A 528 -31.71 -11.62 47.17
C MET A 528 -30.85 -11.96 45.95
N LEU A 529 -29.66 -12.51 46.18
CA LEU A 529 -28.75 -12.96 45.12
C LEU A 529 -29.10 -14.39 44.68
N ASP A 530 -28.97 -14.68 43.39
CA ASP A 530 -29.18 -16.04 42.89
C ASP A 530 -28.08 -16.98 43.41
N ARG A 531 -28.52 -18.12 43.97
CA ARG A 531 -27.69 -19.22 44.52
C ARG A 531 -26.61 -18.84 45.54
N TYR A 532 -26.78 -17.74 46.28
CA TYR A 532 -25.81 -17.32 47.29
C TYR A 532 -26.47 -16.77 48.56
N ASN A 533 -26.01 -17.25 49.71
CA ASN A 533 -26.62 -16.97 51.01
C ASN A 533 -25.66 -16.38 52.07
N ASP A 534 -24.34 -16.36 51.84
CA ASP A 534 -23.36 -15.79 52.79
C ASP A 534 -23.22 -14.27 52.60
N ILE A 535 -24.33 -13.57 52.86
CA ILE A 535 -24.37 -12.11 52.90
C ILE A 535 -24.17 -11.68 54.36
N LYS A 536 -23.36 -10.63 54.57
CA LYS A 536 -23.04 -10.09 55.89
C LYS A 536 -23.32 -8.59 55.90
N GLU A 537 -23.49 -8.04 57.08
CA GLU A 537 -23.65 -6.60 57.29
C GLU A 537 -22.32 -5.88 57.10
N GLY A 538 -22.38 -4.66 56.54
CA GLY A 538 -21.23 -3.90 56.03
C GLY A 538 -20.83 -4.35 54.63
#